data_AF-A0A4U2ZX70-F1
#
_entry.id   AF-A0A4U2ZX70-F1
#
_cell.length_a   1.000
_cell.length_b   1.000
_cell.length_c   1.000
_cell.angle_alpha   90.00
_cell.angle_beta   90.00
_cell.angle_gamma   90.00
#
_symmetry.space_group_name_H-M   'P 1'
#
loop_
_entity.id
_entity.type
_entity.pdbx_description
1 polymer ?
#
loop_
_entity_poly.entity_id
_entity_poly.type
_entity_poly.pdbx_seq_one_letter_code
_entity_poly.pdbx_strand_id
1 'polypeptide(L)'
;QTYQFSVKNVGNSEVYNVQVEVFRNEPKTKTKYELFSRKESRLASGKTGFEHANFPVATKADEVDVIITWQEHPFRSMRNGQKVESRKFKEHFVFKDEKNN
;
A
#
# COMPACT_ATOMS: atom_id res chain seq x y z
N GLN A 1 0.32 -9.25 -19.56
CA GLN A 1 0.12 -9.95 -18.28
C GLN A 1 -0.97 -9.24 -17.49
N THR A 2 -1.78 -9.98 -16.74
CA THR A 2 -2.57 -9.42 -15.63
C THR A 2 -1.97 -9.90 -14.32
N TYR A 3 -2.09 -9.08 -13.29
CA TYR A 3 -1.54 -9.39 -11.97
C TYR A 3 -2.66 -9.38 -10.93
N GLN A 4 -2.41 -10.10 -9.82
CA GLN A 4 -3.22 -10.06 -8.62
C GLN A 4 -2.39 -9.48 -7.49
N PHE A 5 -3.03 -8.62 -6.70
CA PHE A 5 -2.42 -7.94 -5.57
C PHE A 5 -3.26 -8.20 -4.32
N SER A 6 -2.59 -8.51 -3.21
CA SER A 6 -3.23 -8.67 -1.91
C SER A 6 -2.34 -8.15 -0.79
N VAL A 7 -2.94 -7.53 0.23
CA VAL A 7 -2.24 -7.09 1.44
C VAL A 7 -2.89 -7.73 2.66
N LYS A 8 -2.04 -8.42 3.44
CA LYS A 8 -2.42 -9.08 4.68
C LYS A 8 -1.66 -8.43 5.85
N ASN A 9 -2.39 -8.13 6.92
CA ASN A 9 -1.75 -7.75 8.17
C ASN A 9 -1.16 -9.00 8.84
N VAL A 10 0.17 -9.08 8.89
CA VAL A 10 0.92 -10.16 9.55
C VAL A 10 1.36 -9.82 10.98
N GLY A 11 1.08 -8.59 11.44
CA GLY A 11 1.37 -8.17 12.81
C GLY A 11 0.38 -8.76 13.81
N ASN A 12 0.74 -8.75 15.10
CA ASN A 12 -0.07 -9.30 16.19
C ASN A 12 -1.24 -8.39 16.61
N SER A 13 -1.27 -7.16 16.13
CA SER A 13 -2.29 -6.16 16.45
C SER A 13 -2.97 -5.69 15.17
N GLU A 14 -4.19 -5.18 15.32
CA GLU A 14 -4.84 -4.44 14.26
C GLU A 14 -4.16 -3.11 13.99
N VAL A 15 -4.35 -2.62 12.77
CA VAL A 15 -3.86 -1.31 12.34
C VAL A 15 -5.00 -0.50 11.73
N TYR A 16 -4.80 0.80 11.65
CA TYR A 16 -5.81 1.79 11.31
C TYR A 16 -5.35 2.67 10.16
N ASN A 17 -6.32 3.25 9.47
CA ASN A 17 -6.11 4.18 8.37
C ASN A 17 -5.10 3.64 7.35
N VAL A 18 -5.26 2.38 6.98
CA VAL A 18 -4.37 1.72 6.02
C VAL A 18 -4.67 2.29 4.65
N GLN A 19 -3.65 2.81 3.98
CA GLN A 19 -3.74 3.29 2.61
C GLN A 19 -2.72 2.55 1.76
N VAL A 20 -3.21 1.96 0.67
CA VAL A 20 -2.40 1.29 -0.34
C VAL A 20 -2.50 2.10 -1.62
N GLU A 21 -1.36 2.44 -2.20
CA GLU A 21 -1.24 3.15 -3.47
C GLU A 21 -0.29 2.36 -4.36
N VAL A 22 -0.74 2.03 -5.56
CA VAL A 22 0.01 1.21 -6.50
C VAL A 22 0.21 1.99 -7.78
N PHE A 23 1.47 2.09 -8.21
CA PHE A 23 1.88 2.81 -9.40
C PHE A 23 2.70 1.91 -10.31
N ARG A 24 2.70 2.21 -11.60
CA ARG A 24 3.68 1.68 -12.56
C ARG A 24 4.50 2.79 -13.15
N ASN A 25 5.70 2.47 -13.60
CA ASN A 25 6.46 3.40 -14.44
C ASN A 25 5.96 3.38 -15.89
N GLU A 26 6.41 4.38 -16.67
CA GLU A 26 6.19 4.46 -18.10
C GLU A 26 7.53 4.80 -18.78
N PRO A 27 7.88 4.16 -19.91
CA PRO A 27 9.13 4.44 -20.60
C PRO A 27 9.34 5.91 -20.90
N LYS A 28 10.58 6.37 -20.77
CA LYS A 28 11.02 7.73 -21.13
C LYS A 28 10.40 8.84 -20.29
N THR A 29 9.72 8.52 -19.19
CA THR A 29 9.19 9.52 -18.25
C THR A 29 9.61 9.22 -16.82
N LYS A 30 9.74 10.26 -16.00
CA LYS A 30 9.93 10.12 -14.54
C LYS A 30 8.60 10.01 -13.79
N THR A 31 7.50 10.34 -14.45
CA THR A 31 6.16 10.33 -13.87
C THR A 31 5.65 8.88 -13.80
N LYS A 32 5.26 8.44 -12.62
CA LYS A 32 4.61 7.14 -12.44
C LYS A 32 3.10 7.30 -12.58
N TYR A 33 2.45 6.29 -13.13
CA TYR A 33 1.00 6.27 -13.34
C TYR A 33 0.34 5.39 -12.28
N GLU A 34 -0.70 5.92 -11.65
CA GLU A 34 -1.49 5.17 -10.69
C GLU A 34 -2.21 4.01 -11.40
N LEU A 35 -2.08 2.82 -10.82
CA LEU A 35 -2.89 1.66 -11.17
C LEU A 35 -4.16 1.64 -10.33
N PHE A 36 -4.03 1.81 -9.02
CA PHE A 36 -5.15 2.01 -8.09
C PHE A 36 -4.66 2.51 -6.74
N SER A 37 -5.58 3.13 -5.99
CA SER A 37 -5.43 3.40 -4.57
C SER A 37 -6.66 2.92 -3.80
N ARG A 38 -6.44 2.39 -2.60
CA ARG A 38 -7.51 1.98 -1.69
C ARG A 38 -7.18 2.32 -0.24
N LYS A 39 -8.23 2.53 0.54
CA LYS A 39 -8.14 2.79 1.97
C LYS A 39 -8.99 1.78 2.74
N GLU A 40 -8.48 1.36 3.89
CA GLU A 40 -9.20 0.57 4.87
C GLU A 40 -9.07 1.26 6.22
N SER A 41 -10.20 1.49 6.88
CA SER A 41 -10.26 2.21 8.15
C SER A 41 -9.58 1.42 9.27
N ARG A 42 -9.71 0.10 9.23
CA ARG A 42 -9.21 -0.82 10.25
C ARG A 42 -8.92 -2.17 9.61
N LEU A 43 -7.70 -2.67 9.80
CA LEU A 43 -7.28 -3.97 9.33
C LEU A 43 -6.83 -4.85 10.51
N ALA A 44 -7.67 -5.83 10.85
CA ALA A 44 -7.41 -6.76 11.94
C ALA A 44 -6.18 -7.64 11.68
N SER A 45 -5.53 -8.09 12.76
CA SER A 45 -4.42 -9.04 12.70
C SER A 45 -4.82 -10.32 11.95
N GLY A 46 -3.93 -10.79 11.07
CA GLY A 46 -4.13 -12.01 10.28
C GLY A 46 -5.15 -11.89 9.15
N LYS A 47 -5.79 -10.73 8.94
CA LYS A 47 -6.75 -10.51 7.86
C LYS A 47 -6.11 -9.91 6.61
N THR A 48 -6.63 -10.31 5.45
CA THR A 48 -6.39 -9.65 4.17
C THR A 48 -7.34 -8.47 4.05
N GLY A 49 -6.80 -7.27 3.93
CA GLY A 49 -7.59 -6.03 3.86
C GLY A 49 -7.80 -5.51 2.45
N PHE A 50 -6.94 -5.94 1.53
CA PHE A 50 -6.95 -5.46 0.16
C PHE A 50 -6.77 -6.66 -0.75
N GLU A 51 -7.67 -6.77 -1.72
CA GLU A 51 -7.58 -7.71 -2.83
C GLU A 51 -7.93 -6.95 -4.10
N HIS A 52 -7.04 -7.01 -5.07
CA HIS A 52 -7.28 -6.45 -6.39
C HIS A 52 -6.78 -7.43 -7.44
N ALA A 53 -7.71 -8.04 -8.16
CA ALA A 53 -7.42 -9.01 -9.19
C ALA A 53 -7.43 -8.36 -10.58
N ASN A 54 -6.71 -8.99 -11.51
CA ASN A 54 -6.75 -8.71 -12.94
C ASN A 54 -6.38 -7.28 -13.36
N PHE A 55 -5.53 -6.58 -12.59
CA PHE A 55 -5.11 -5.24 -13.01
C PHE A 55 -4.06 -5.32 -14.12
N PRO A 56 -4.19 -4.50 -15.18
CA PRO A 56 -3.27 -4.51 -16.30
C PRO A 56 -2.03 -3.68 -15.98
N VAL A 57 -0.87 -4.33 -15.97
CA VAL A 57 0.43 -3.63 -16.03
C VAL A 57 0.82 -3.58 -17.50
N ALA A 58 1.11 -2.37 -18.01
CA ALA A 58 1.48 -2.18 -19.41
C ALA A 58 2.73 -3.02 -19.73
N THR A 59 2.78 -3.62 -20.93
CA THR A 59 3.91 -4.47 -21.35
C THR A 59 5.25 -3.75 -21.41
N LYS A 60 5.23 -2.42 -21.44
CA LYS A 60 6.43 -1.58 -21.44
C LYS A 60 6.84 -1.10 -20.04
N ALA A 61 5.98 -1.26 -19.04
CA ALA A 61 6.34 -0.98 -17.67
C ALA A 61 7.22 -2.13 -17.16
N ASP A 62 8.34 -1.78 -16.52
CA ASP A 62 9.29 -2.73 -15.93
C ASP A 62 9.41 -2.55 -14.41
N GLU A 63 8.69 -1.58 -13.83
CA GLU A 63 8.64 -1.31 -12.41
C GLU A 63 7.20 -1.07 -11.94
N VAL A 64 6.84 -1.71 -10.82
CA VAL A 64 5.60 -1.46 -10.06
C VAL A 64 5.99 -1.05 -8.64
N ASP A 65 5.48 0.10 -8.21
CA ASP A 65 5.64 0.61 -6.86
C ASP A 65 4.38 0.34 -6.07
N VAL A 66 4.54 -0.19 -4.87
CA VAL A 66 3.47 -0.33 -3.89
C VAL A 66 3.86 0.46 -2.66
N ILE A 67 3.09 1.48 -2.34
CA ILE A 67 3.25 2.28 -1.13
C ILE A 67 2.11 1.91 -0.18
N ILE A 68 2.47 1.49 1.02
CA ILE A 68 1.50 1.18 2.08
C ILE A 68 1.78 2.10 3.26
N THR A 69 0.74 2.76 3.77
CA THR A 69 0.81 3.53 5.01
C THR A 69 -0.23 3.05 6.00
N TRP A 70 0.07 3.13 7.29
CA TRP A 70 -0.84 2.72 8.37
C TRP A 70 -0.49 3.38 9.70
N GLN A 71 -1.37 3.22 10.68
CA GLN A 71 -1.15 3.63 12.07
C GLN A 71 -1.48 2.46 13.02
N GLU A 72 -0.76 2.31 14.12
CA GLU A 72 -1.10 1.33 15.16
C GLU A 72 -2.41 1.70 15.91
N HIS A 73 -2.69 3.00 16.00
CA HIS A 73 -3.94 3.56 16.53
C HIS A 73 -4.18 4.92 15.87
N PRO A 74 -5.40 5.39 15.60
CA PRO A 74 -5.62 6.63 14.83
C PRO A 74 -5.21 7.91 15.59
N PHE A 75 -5.25 7.90 16.93
CA PHE A 75 -4.88 9.02 17.77
C PHE A 75 -4.16 8.58 19.06
N ARG A 76 -3.44 9.49 19.70
CA ARG A 76 -2.94 9.34 21.08
C ARG A 76 -3.64 10.35 21.98
N SER A 77 -3.98 9.93 23.19
CA SER A 77 -4.57 10.81 24.20
C SER A 77 -3.46 11.48 25.01
N MET A 78 -3.48 12.81 25.04
CA MET A 78 -2.61 13.63 25.88
C MET A 78 -3.12 13.62 27.34
N ARG A 79 -2.28 14.03 28.30
CA ARG A 79 -2.65 14.11 29.74
C ARG A 79 -3.86 15.01 30.00
N ASN A 80 -4.08 16.03 29.16
CA ASN A 80 -5.22 16.95 29.22
C ASN A 80 -6.47 16.42 28.50
N GLY A 81 -6.48 15.16 28.04
CA GLY A 81 -7.60 14.55 27.30
C GLY A 81 -7.66 14.91 25.81
N GLN A 82 -6.77 15.78 25.32
CA GLN A 82 -6.71 16.12 23.90
C GLN A 82 -6.28 14.90 23.07
N LYS A 83 -7.01 14.62 21.98
CA LYS A 83 -6.62 13.62 21.00
C LYS A 83 -5.74 14.27 19.94
N VAL A 84 -4.55 13.72 19.75
CA VAL A 84 -3.62 14.14 18.69
C VAL A 84 -3.39 12.99 17.73
N GLU A 85 -3.13 13.29 16.46
CA GLU A 85 -2.89 12.26 15.45
C GLU A 85 -1.70 11.37 15.84
N SER A 86 -1.87 10.05 15.70
CA SER A 86 -0.80 9.10 15.99
C SER A 86 0.28 9.07 14.92
N ARG A 87 1.43 8.51 15.30
CA ARG A 87 2.51 8.15 14.37
C ARG A 87 1.96 7.36 13.18
N LYS A 88 2.30 7.82 11.98
CA LYS A 88 2.09 7.12 10.71
C LYS A 88 3.35 6.34 10.34
N PHE A 89 3.14 5.16 9.81
CA PHE A 89 4.16 4.30 9.24
C PHE A 89 3.98 4.26 7.73
N LYS A 90 5.08 4.05 7.01
CA LYS A 90 5.12 3.90 5.56
C LYS A 90 6.09 2.79 5.21
N GLU A 91 5.68 1.94 4.28
CA GLU A 91 6.55 1.00 3.61
C GLU A 91 6.38 1.12 2.10
N HIS A 92 7.48 0.93 1.38
CA HIS A 92 7.54 1.08 -0.07
C HIS A 92 8.21 -0.15 -0.66
N PHE A 93 7.45 -0.90 -1.43
CA PHE A 93 7.90 -2.07 -2.17
C PHE A 93 8.07 -1.69 -3.64
N VAL A 94 9.16 -2.14 -4.25
CA VAL A 94 9.45 -1.94 -5.67
C VAL A 94 9.61 -3.31 -6.31
N PHE A 95 8.70 -3.67 -7.20
CA PHE A 95 8.75 -4.89 -7.99
C PHE A 95 9.29 -4.56 -9.36
N LYS A 96 10.35 -5.26 -9.76
CA LYS A 96 10.98 -5.10 -11.07
C LYS A 96 10.77 -6.36 -11.90
N ASP A 97 10.48 -6.17 -13.17
CA ASP A 97 10.43 -7.27 -14.12
C ASP A 97 11.87 -7.66 -14.49
N GLU A 98 12.36 -8.78 -13.96
CA GLU A 98 13.65 -9.34 -14.36
C GLU A 98 13.50 -9.95 -15.76
N LYS A 99 13.82 -9.17 -16.79
CA LYS A 99 13.96 -9.69 -18.14
C LYS A 99 15.17 -10.61 -18.19
N ASN A 100 14.92 -11.92 -18.06
CA ASN A 100 15.91 -12.94 -18.37
C ASN A 100 16.25 -12.82 -19.87
N ASN A 101 17.45 -12.32 -20.17
CA ASN A 101 18.03 -12.29 -21.52
C ASN A 101 18.46 -13.70 -21.94
#